data_AF-A0A7W3HD12-F1
#
_entry.id   AF-A0A7W3HD12-F1
#
_cell.length_a   1.000
_cell.length_b   1.000
_cell.length_c   1.000
_cell.angle_alpha   90.00
_cell.angle_beta   90.00
_cell.angle_gamma   90.00
#
_symmetry.space_group_name_H-M   'P 1'
#
loop_
_entity.id
_entity.type
_entity.pdbx_description
1 polymer ?
#
loop_
_entity_poly.entity_id
_entity_poly.type
_entity_poly.pdbx_seq_one_letter_code
_entity_poly.pdbx_strand_id
1 'polypeptide(L)'
;MIKAILSHSSRPANSTGGRFILWARKNLFSSWSNSLLTIVCLWLMWELIPPLLNWAFLQANWVGSTRADCTKAGACWVFIHERFGQFMYGLYPHEQRWRINLALVIGLLSVAAMFWKKLPHRGRYIAAWAVVYPIIVWVLLYGGFLGLERVETRQWGGLTLTLIIASVGIAGALPWGILLALGRRSKMPIVRVLSVIFIEFWRGVPLITVLFMSSVMLPLFMAEGTTIDKLIRALVGVILFQSAYVAEVVRGGLQALPKGQYEAAESLALGYWKTQGLVILPQALKLVIPGLVNTIIALFKDTSLVIIIGLFDLFSSVQQATVDPVWLGMSTEGYVFAALIYWIFCFSMSRYSQYLEKRFNTGRTPH
;
A
#
# COMPACT_ATOMS: atom_id res chain seq x y z
N MET A 1 -17.14 9.45 -70.72
CA MET A 1 -18.23 8.56 -70.24
C MET A 1 -17.57 7.57 -69.27
N ILE A 2 -17.85 7.47 -67.98
CA ILE A 2 -19.02 7.77 -67.15
C ILE A 2 -18.53 8.13 -65.74
N LYS A 3 -19.16 9.15 -65.14
CA LYS A 3 -19.05 9.60 -63.76
C LYS A 3 -19.24 8.42 -62.79
N ALA A 4 -18.25 8.13 -61.94
CA ALA A 4 -18.47 7.37 -60.72
C ALA A 4 -19.19 8.29 -59.71
N ILE A 5 -20.48 8.02 -59.52
CA ILE A 5 -21.38 8.72 -58.61
C ILE A 5 -20.96 8.38 -57.18
N LEU A 6 -20.63 9.43 -56.42
CA LEU A 6 -20.56 9.44 -54.97
C LEU A 6 -21.91 8.98 -54.40
N SER A 7 -22.01 7.74 -53.92
CA SER A 7 -23.07 7.38 -52.99
C SER A 7 -22.64 7.85 -51.61
N HIS A 8 -23.27 8.92 -51.14
CA HIS A 8 -23.22 9.29 -49.74
C HIS A 8 -23.86 8.14 -48.95
N SER A 9 -23.02 7.29 -48.34
CA SER A 9 -23.49 6.37 -47.30
C SER A 9 -23.95 7.23 -46.13
N SER A 10 -25.27 7.41 -46.03
CA SER A 10 -25.92 7.96 -44.87
C SER A 10 -25.55 7.08 -43.67
N ARG A 11 -24.65 7.57 -42.82
CA ARG A 11 -24.39 6.98 -41.50
C ARG A 11 -25.74 6.89 -40.78
N PRO A 12 -26.23 5.70 -40.38
CA PRO A 12 -27.44 5.63 -39.60
C PRO A 12 -27.19 6.38 -38.29
N ALA A 13 -28.15 7.23 -37.91
CA ALA A 13 -28.11 8.00 -36.69
C ALA A 13 -27.82 7.06 -35.51
N ASN A 14 -26.66 7.26 -34.88
CA ASN A 14 -26.23 6.55 -33.69
C ASN A 14 -27.19 6.88 -32.54
N SER A 15 -28.27 6.12 -32.40
CA SER A 15 -29.07 6.15 -31.18
C SER A 15 -28.24 5.51 -30.06
N THR A 16 -27.90 6.31 -29.06
CA THR A 16 -27.09 5.91 -27.90
C THR A 16 -27.66 4.65 -27.21
N GLY A 17 -28.99 4.47 -27.27
CA GLY A 17 -29.70 3.29 -26.75
C GLY A 17 -29.43 1.98 -27.50
N GLY A 18 -29.32 2.01 -28.84
CA GLY A 18 -29.01 0.82 -29.62
C GLY A 18 -27.61 0.27 -29.32
N ARG A 19 -26.65 1.18 -29.05
CA ARG A 19 -25.27 0.82 -28.69
C ARG A 19 -25.17 0.13 -27.33
N PHE A 20 -25.99 0.55 -26.36
CA PHE A 20 -26.04 -0.08 -25.04
C PHE A 20 -26.65 -1.48 -25.09
N ILE A 21 -27.77 -1.64 -25.81
CA ILE A 21 -28.45 -2.94 -25.96
C ILE A 21 -27.56 -3.95 -26.70
N LEU A 22 -26.89 -3.50 -27.77
CA LEU A 22 -25.91 -4.33 -28.50
C LEU A 22 -24.71 -4.71 -27.62
N TRP A 23 -24.22 -3.79 -26.77
CA TRP A 23 -23.15 -4.09 -25.82
C TRP A 23 -23.60 -5.11 -24.76
N ALA A 24 -24.81 -4.96 -24.20
CA ALA A 24 -25.35 -5.85 -23.18
C ALA A 24 -25.57 -7.27 -23.73
N ARG A 25 -26.17 -7.41 -24.92
CA ARG A 25 -26.30 -8.72 -25.58
C ARG A 25 -24.96 -9.37 -25.85
N LYS A 26 -23.94 -8.59 -26.26
CA LYS A 26 -22.61 -9.10 -26.59
C LYS A 26 -21.76 -9.47 -25.37
N ASN A 27 -21.90 -8.79 -24.24
CA ASN A 27 -21.04 -8.99 -23.06
C ASN A 27 -21.71 -9.73 -21.90
N LEU A 28 -23.01 -9.50 -21.66
CA LEU A 28 -23.74 -10.08 -20.52
C LEU A 28 -24.54 -11.33 -20.93
N PHE A 29 -25.14 -11.30 -22.11
CA PHE A 29 -26.06 -12.37 -22.58
C PHE A 29 -25.53 -13.13 -23.81
N SER A 30 -24.20 -13.25 -23.94
CA SER A 30 -23.57 -13.84 -25.13
C SER A 30 -23.75 -15.36 -25.25
N SER A 31 -23.98 -16.04 -24.13
CA SER A 31 -24.25 -17.48 -24.04
C SER A 31 -25.29 -17.74 -22.95
N TRP A 32 -25.89 -18.93 -22.96
CA TRP A 32 -26.83 -19.35 -21.91
C TRP A 32 -26.17 -19.34 -20.52
N SER A 33 -24.91 -19.78 -20.41
CA SER A 33 -24.14 -19.74 -19.16
C SER A 33 -23.88 -18.31 -18.65
N ASN A 34 -23.51 -17.38 -19.54
CA ASN A 34 -23.30 -15.97 -19.19
C ASN A 34 -24.62 -15.27 -18.81
N SER A 35 -25.72 -15.67 -19.46
CA SER A 35 -27.05 -15.15 -19.14
C SER A 35 -27.50 -15.60 -17.75
N LEU A 36 -27.33 -16.88 -17.42
CA LEU A 36 -27.60 -17.42 -16.08
C LEU A 36 -26.72 -16.74 -15.03
N LEU A 37 -25.41 -16.63 -15.28
CA LEU A 37 -24.47 -15.96 -14.37
C LEU A 37 -24.86 -14.50 -14.13
N THR A 38 -25.23 -13.77 -15.19
CA THR A 38 -25.68 -12.38 -15.08
C THR A 38 -26.94 -12.26 -14.22
N ILE A 39 -27.93 -13.15 -14.41
CA ILE A 39 -29.15 -13.16 -13.59
C ILE A 39 -28.82 -13.47 -12.12
N VAL A 40 -27.96 -14.45 -11.86
CA VAL A 40 -27.51 -14.77 -10.50
C VAL A 40 -26.77 -13.59 -9.86
N CYS A 41 -25.87 -12.92 -10.58
CA CYS A 41 -25.19 -11.73 -10.07
C CYS A 41 -26.17 -10.58 -9.78
N LEU A 42 -27.16 -10.34 -10.64
CA LEU A 42 -28.18 -9.32 -10.41
C LEU A 42 -29.07 -9.67 -9.20
N TRP A 43 -29.45 -10.94 -9.07
CA TRP A 43 -30.20 -11.42 -7.91
C TRP A 43 -29.39 -11.26 -6.60
N LEU A 44 -28.10 -11.63 -6.60
CA LEU A 44 -27.21 -11.41 -5.46
C LEU A 44 -27.03 -9.93 -5.13
N MET A 45 -26.89 -9.07 -6.14
CA MET A 45 -26.82 -7.62 -5.94
C MET A 45 -28.11 -7.07 -5.32
N TRP A 46 -29.26 -7.56 -5.78
CA TRP A 46 -30.57 -7.18 -5.24
C TRP A 46 -30.78 -7.65 -3.79
N GLU A 47 -30.26 -8.82 -3.44
CA GLU A 47 -30.37 -9.35 -2.07
C GLU A 47 -29.39 -8.67 -1.11
N LEU A 48 -28.19 -8.29 -1.59
CA LEU A 48 -27.12 -7.78 -0.73
C LEU A 48 -27.13 -6.24 -0.60
N ILE A 49 -27.33 -5.51 -1.69
CA ILE A 49 -27.12 -4.05 -1.71
C ILE A 49 -28.20 -3.29 -0.92
N PRO A 50 -29.51 -3.51 -1.14
CA PRO A 50 -30.54 -2.76 -0.42
C PRO A 50 -30.49 -2.95 1.11
N PRO A 51 -30.34 -4.17 1.68
CA PRO A 51 -30.17 -4.33 3.13
C PRO A 51 -28.91 -3.65 3.65
N LEU A 52 -27.80 -3.72 2.90
CA LEU A 52 -26.56 -3.07 3.29
C LEU A 52 -26.68 -1.53 3.31
N LEU A 53 -27.34 -0.93 2.31
CA LEU A 53 -27.60 0.50 2.27
C LEU A 53 -28.58 0.93 3.37
N ASN A 54 -29.60 0.11 3.65
CA ASN A 54 -30.54 0.34 4.74
C ASN A 54 -29.80 0.37 6.09
N TRP A 55 -28.98 -0.64 6.36
CA TRP A 55 -28.19 -0.73 7.58
C TRP A 55 -27.16 0.40 7.69
N ALA A 56 -26.40 0.67 6.62
CA ALA A 56 -25.27 1.61 6.66
C ALA A 56 -25.69 3.09 6.67
N PHE A 57 -26.81 3.45 6.03
CA PHE A 57 -27.17 4.86 5.83
C PHE A 57 -28.58 5.19 6.34
N LEU A 58 -29.60 4.43 5.94
CA LEU A 58 -31.00 4.84 6.12
C LEU A 58 -31.49 4.63 7.56
N GLN A 59 -31.07 3.56 8.21
CA GLN A 59 -31.43 3.22 9.59
C GLN A 59 -30.25 3.43 10.57
N ALA A 60 -29.17 4.07 10.11
CA ALA A 60 -27.96 4.23 10.89
C ALA A 60 -28.07 5.36 11.92
N ASN A 61 -27.45 5.15 13.09
CA ASN A 61 -27.35 6.13 14.17
C ASN A 61 -26.07 6.94 14.00
N TRP A 62 -26.22 8.21 13.61
CA TRP A 62 -25.09 9.12 13.32
C TRP A 62 -24.72 10.04 14.49
N VAL A 63 -25.67 10.36 15.36
CA VAL A 63 -25.50 11.30 16.47
C VAL A 63 -25.82 10.60 17.78
N GLY A 64 -24.94 10.76 18.76
CA GLY A 64 -25.04 10.17 20.08
C GLY A 64 -23.71 10.30 20.82
N SER A 65 -23.68 9.85 22.06
CA SER A 65 -22.46 9.80 22.90
C SER A 65 -22.27 8.46 23.58
N THR A 66 -23.34 7.67 23.71
CA THR A 66 -23.32 6.40 24.42
C THR A 66 -23.87 5.27 23.55
N ARG A 67 -23.55 4.04 23.95
CA ARG A 67 -24.09 2.82 23.34
C ARG A 67 -25.62 2.77 23.39
N ALA A 68 -26.26 3.38 24.39
CA ALA A 68 -27.71 3.41 24.53
C ALA A 68 -28.40 4.23 23.42
N ASP A 69 -27.67 5.13 22.77
CA ASP A 69 -28.18 5.96 21.67
C ASP A 69 -28.27 5.18 20.35
N CYS A 70 -27.71 3.96 20.29
CA CYS A 70 -27.72 3.11 19.12
C CYS A 70 -28.87 2.12 19.12
N THR A 71 -29.63 2.11 18.03
CA THR A 71 -30.74 1.19 17.80
C THR A 71 -30.26 -0.10 17.15
N LYS A 72 -31.02 -1.19 17.29
CA LYS A 72 -30.72 -2.47 16.61
C LYS A 72 -31.08 -2.48 15.11
N ALA A 73 -31.69 -1.40 14.60
CA ALA A 73 -32.22 -1.34 13.24
C ALA A 73 -31.12 -1.09 12.19
N GLY A 74 -30.05 -0.36 12.53
CA GLY A 74 -28.98 -0.03 11.59
C GLY A 74 -27.61 0.11 12.26
N ALA A 75 -26.64 0.59 11.50
CA ALA A 75 -25.26 0.76 11.93
C ALA A 75 -25.13 1.84 13.02
N CYS A 76 -24.40 1.53 14.08
CA CYS A 76 -24.04 2.49 15.13
C CYS A 76 -22.77 3.28 14.76
N TRP A 77 -22.88 4.33 13.94
CA TRP A 77 -21.72 5.18 13.60
C TRP A 77 -21.21 6.01 14.78
N VAL A 78 -22.03 6.19 15.82
CA VAL A 78 -21.62 6.79 17.10
C VAL A 78 -20.42 6.07 17.71
N PHE A 79 -20.39 4.73 17.64
CA PHE A 79 -19.24 3.93 18.10
C PHE A 79 -17.95 4.33 17.40
N ILE A 80 -18.00 4.53 16.07
CA ILE A 80 -16.84 4.94 15.29
C ILE A 80 -16.42 6.36 15.63
N HIS A 81 -17.38 7.28 15.81
CA HIS A 81 -17.09 8.67 16.16
C HIS A 81 -16.40 8.77 17.53
N GLU A 82 -16.92 8.07 18.54
CA GLU A 82 -16.37 8.08 19.90
C GLU A 82 -14.96 7.45 19.96
N ARG A 83 -14.75 6.37 19.19
CA ARG A 83 -13.47 5.66 19.13
C ARG A 83 -12.53 6.16 18.04
N PHE A 84 -12.89 7.20 17.29
CA PHE A 84 -12.14 7.68 16.13
C PHE A 84 -10.70 8.03 16.50
N GLY A 85 -10.50 8.71 17.64
CA GLY A 85 -9.18 9.05 18.16
C GLY A 85 -8.31 7.82 18.41
N GLN A 86 -8.88 6.76 18.97
CA GLN A 86 -8.18 5.49 19.20
C GLN A 86 -7.84 4.79 17.88
N PHE A 87 -8.73 4.81 16.90
CA PHE A 87 -8.47 4.19 15.59
C PHE A 87 -7.40 4.92 14.79
N MET A 88 -7.32 6.25 14.88
CA MET A 88 -6.33 7.03 14.12
C MET A 88 -4.97 7.10 14.82
N TYR A 89 -4.96 7.29 16.15
CA TYR A 89 -3.75 7.60 16.91
C TYR A 89 -3.37 6.50 17.93
N GLY A 90 -4.19 5.47 18.13
CA GLY A 90 -3.96 4.44 19.14
C GLY A 90 -3.98 5.00 20.55
N LEU A 91 -2.93 4.67 21.32
CA LEU A 91 -2.75 5.10 22.72
C LEU A 91 -2.00 6.44 22.84
N TYR A 92 -1.78 7.15 21.74
CA TYR A 92 -1.03 8.39 21.74
C TYR A 92 -1.77 9.49 22.55
N PRO A 93 -1.09 10.19 23.48
CA PRO A 93 -1.71 11.19 24.36
C PRO A 93 -2.50 12.25 23.59
N HIS A 94 -3.72 12.56 24.05
CA HIS A 94 -4.65 13.47 23.35
C HIS A 94 -4.03 14.85 23.08
N GLU A 95 -3.40 15.45 24.10
CA GLU A 95 -2.75 16.78 24.00
C GLU A 95 -1.60 16.83 23.00
N GLN A 96 -1.03 15.68 22.63
CA GLN A 96 0.12 15.60 21.76
C GLN A 96 -0.23 15.15 20.32
N ARG A 97 -1.49 14.81 20.03
CA ARG A 97 -1.93 14.33 18.70
C ARG A 97 -1.66 15.30 17.57
N TRP A 98 -1.56 16.60 17.87
CA TRP A 98 -1.19 17.62 16.89
C TRP A 98 0.18 17.33 16.25
N ARG A 99 1.11 16.66 16.95
CA ARG A 99 2.43 16.28 16.42
C ARG A 99 2.31 15.29 15.26
N ILE A 100 1.41 14.32 15.38
CA ILE A 100 1.11 13.35 14.33
C ILE A 100 0.46 14.05 13.14
N ASN A 101 -0.53 14.91 13.39
CA ASN A 101 -1.20 15.68 12.34
C ASN A 101 -0.23 16.59 11.60
N LEU A 102 0.66 17.28 12.32
CA LEU A 102 1.69 18.13 11.74
C LEU A 102 2.65 17.32 10.88
N ALA A 103 3.12 16.17 11.37
CA ALA A 103 3.98 15.27 10.58
C ALA A 103 3.28 14.82 9.28
N LEU A 104 2.00 14.44 9.37
CA LEU A 104 1.20 14.04 8.21
C LEU A 104 1.00 15.19 7.21
N VAL A 105 0.69 16.40 7.68
CA VAL A 105 0.54 17.59 6.82
C VAL A 105 1.86 17.93 6.13
N ILE A 106 2.98 17.94 6.86
CA ILE A 106 4.33 18.14 6.29
C ILE A 106 4.60 17.07 5.22
N GLY A 107 4.29 15.80 5.51
CA GLY A 107 4.42 14.69 4.57
C GLY A 107 3.61 14.88 3.30
N LEU A 108 2.33 15.20 3.41
CA LEU A 108 1.44 15.40 2.26
C LEU A 108 1.87 16.60 1.41
N LEU A 109 2.20 17.74 2.04
CA LEU A 109 2.66 18.94 1.33
C LEU A 109 3.99 18.69 0.62
N SER A 110 4.94 18.03 1.29
CA SER A 110 6.25 17.72 0.72
C SER A 110 6.17 16.72 -0.44
N VAL A 111 5.28 15.72 -0.36
CA VAL A 111 4.98 14.80 -1.45
C VAL A 111 4.25 15.50 -2.59
N ALA A 112 3.27 16.36 -2.31
CA ALA A 112 2.58 17.14 -3.33
C ALA A 112 3.55 18.02 -4.12
N ALA A 113 4.51 18.65 -3.45
CA ALA A 113 5.59 19.41 -4.09
C ALA A 113 6.42 18.56 -5.07
N MET A 114 6.62 17.26 -4.81
CA MET A 114 7.31 16.36 -5.75
C MET A 114 6.57 16.16 -7.06
N PHE A 115 5.26 16.38 -7.11
CA PHE A 115 4.46 16.25 -8.31
C PHE A 115 4.43 17.53 -9.16
N TRP A 116 4.97 18.63 -8.64
CA TRP A 116 5.05 19.89 -9.36
C TRP A 116 6.09 19.79 -10.48
N LYS A 117 5.62 19.78 -11.74
CA LYS A 117 6.48 19.63 -12.93
C LYS A 117 7.57 20.70 -13.07
N LYS A 118 7.40 21.86 -12.43
CA LYS A 118 8.32 23.01 -12.50
C LYS A 118 9.45 22.97 -11.45
N LEU A 119 9.50 21.94 -10.60
CA LEU A 119 10.49 21.88 -9.52
C LEU A 119 11.91 21.66 -10.10
N PRO A 120 12.85 22.60 -9.91
CA PRO A 120 14.23 22.41 -10.34
C PRO A 120 14.87 21.26 -9.55
N HIS A 121 15.72 20.46 -10.20
CA HIS A 121 16.46 19.35 -9.59
C HIS A 121 15.61 18.36 -8.77
N ARG A 122 14.42 18.00 -9.27
CA ARG A 122 13.46 17.07 -8.62
C ARG A 122 14.10 15.84 -7.97
N GLY A 123 15.09 15.22 -8.62
CA GLY A 123 15.80 14.06 -8.07
C GLY A 123 16.53 14.33 -6.75
N ARG A 124 17.18 15.49 -6.61
CA ARG A 124 17.87 15.90 -5.37
C ARG A 124 16.88 16.16 -4.24
N TYR A 125 15.75 16.78 -4.55
CA TYR A 125 14.67 16.99 -3.57
C TYR A 125 14.13 15.66 -3.04
N ILE A 126 13.86 14.69 -3.91
CA ILE A 126 13.38 13.35 -3.49
C ILE A 126 14.42 12.66 -2.61
N ALA A 127 15.70 12.72 -2.99
CA ALA A 127 16.78 12.12 -2.21
C ALA A 127 16.93 12.78 -0.82
N ALA A 128 16.87 14.12 -0.74
CA ALA A 128 16.91 14.84 0.52
C ALA A 128 15.69 14.50 1.39
N TRP A 129 14.49 14.48 0.79
CA TRP A 129 13.26 14.13 1.49
C TRP A 129 13.31 12.72 2.08
N ALA A 130 13.85 11.74 1.36
CA ALA A 130 13.96 10.36 1.81
C ALA A 130 14.81 10.19 3.09
N VAL A 131 15.70 11.15 3.38
CA VAL A 131 16.51 11.15 4.60
C VAL A 131 15.93 12.08 5.65
N VAL A 132 15.55 13.30 5.27
CA VAL A 132 15.13 14.36 6.20
C VAL A 132 13.74 14.09 6.78
N TYR A 133 12.79 13.62 5.98
CA TYR A 133 11.42 13.44 6.44
C TYR A 133 11.27 12.36 7.52
N PRO A 134 11.91 11.17 7.42
CA PRO A 134 11.90 10.20 8.53
C PRO A 134 12.47 10.76 9.83
N ILE A 135 13.50 11.61 9.76
CA ILE A 135 14.08 12.27 10.94
C ILE A 135 13.06 13.24 11.55
N ILE A 136 12.37 14.05 10.73
CA ILE A 136 11.31 14.95 11.19
C ILE A 136 10.19 14.17 11.87
N VAL A 137 9.72 13.08 11.25
CA VAL A 137 8.68 12.22 11.83
C VAL A 137 9.13 11.64 13.16
N TRP A 138 10.37 11.13 13.25
CA TRP A 138 10.93 10.59 14.48
C TRP A 138 10.97 11.64 15.60
N VAL A 139 11.51 12.83 15.31
CA VAL A 139 11.60 13.93 16.30
C VAL A 139 10.23 14.37 16.77
N LEU A 140 9.25 14.52 15.86
CA LEU A 140 7.90 14.94 16.21
C LEU A 140 7.14 13.89 17.02
N LEU A 141 7.20 12.61 16.62
CA LEU A 141 6.38 11.57 17.27
C LEU A 141 7.01 11.06 18.57
N TYR A 142 8.33 10.87 18.61
CA TYR A 142 9.04 10.36 19.79
C TYR A 142 9.25 11.44 20.86
N GLY A 143 9.50 12.69 20.45
CA GLY A 143 9.80 13.77 21.37
C GLY A 143 11.11 13.60 22.13
N GLY A 144 11.26 14.28 23.26
CA GLY A 144 12.48 14.31 24.08
C GLY A 144 13.52 15.37 23.66
N PHE A 145 13.26 16.08 22.57
CA PHE A 145 14.10 17.16 22.05
C PHE A 145 13.26 18.43 21.89
N LEU A 146 13.88 19.62 21.94
CA LEU A 146 13.21 20.91 21.72
C LEU A 146 12.04 21.21 22.70
N GLY A 147 12.10 20.69 23.93
CA GLY A 147 11.04 20.87 24.93
C GLY A 147 9.80 19.99 24.71
N LEU A 148 9.84 19.05 23.76
CA LEU A 148 8.77 18.09 23.53
C LEU A 148 8.83 16.97 24.57
N GLU A 149 7.70 16.70 25.24
CA GLU A 149 7.54 15.52 26.08
C GLU A 149 7.83 14.23 25.30
N ARG A 150 8.52 13.28 25.94
CA ARG A 150 8.87 12.00 25.34
C ARG A 150 7.65 11.07 25.34
N VAL A 151 7.28 10.56 24.16
CA VAL A 151 6.22 9.57 23.99
C VAL A 151 6.85 8.28 23.53
N GLU A 152 6.73 7.25 24.36
CA GLU A 152 7.29 5.93 24.04
C GLU A 152 6.58 5.32 22.82
N THR A 153 7.36 4.63 22.00
CA THR A 153 6.92 3.85 20.82
C THR A 153 5.82 2.84 21.14
N ARG A 154 5.73 2.37 22.39
CA ARG A 154 4.64 1.50 22.88
C ARG A 154 3.26 2.17 22.82
N GLN A 155 3.21 3.49 22.92
CA GLN A 155 1.96 4.26 22.88
C GLN A 155 1.53 4.59 21.44
N TRP A 156 2.38 4.33 20.45
CA TRP A 156 2.05 4.56 19.05
C TRP A 156 1.10 3.47 18.56
N GLY A 157 0.02 3.86 17.87
CA GLY A 157 -0.97 2.90 17.39
C GLY A 157 -1.90 3.45 16.31
N GLY A 158 -2.98 2.72 16.05
CA GLY A 158 -3.99 3.05 15.06
C GLY A 158 -3.45 3.09 13.63
N LEU A 159 -4.14 3.86 12.78
CA LEU A 159 -3.74 4.14 11.39
C LEU A 159 -2.33 4.75 11.32
N THR A 160 -1.95 5.56 12.31
CA THR A 160 -0.61 6.16 12.37
C THR A 160 0.47 5.08 12.37
N LEU A 161 0.33 4.06 13.21
CA LEU A 161 1.29 2.95 13.27
C LEU A 161 1.30 2.13 11.98
N THR A 162 0.12 1.85 11.41
CA THR A 162 -0.01 1.19 10.09
C THR A 162 0.77 1.95 9.01
N LEU A 163 0.65 3.28 8.95
CA LEU A 163 1.36 4.12 7.99
C LEU A 163 2.87 4.15 8.24
N ILE A 164 3.31 4.18 9.50
CA ILE A 164 4.74 4.14 9.85
C ILE A 164 5.36 2.82 9.39
N ILE A 165 4.75 1.68 9.74
CA ILE A 165 5.27 0.36 9.36
C ILE A 165 5.31 0.20 7.84
N ALA A 166 4.24 0.59 7.15
CA ALA A 166 4.19 0.49 5.69
C ALA A 166 5.23 1.39 5.01
N SER A 167 5.35 2.65 5.44
CA SER A 167 6.26 3.61 4.83
C SER A 167 7.74 3.31 5.12
N VAL A 168 8.09 3.06 6.39
CA VAL A 168 9.47 2.72 6.79
C VAL A 168 9.87 1.36 6.24
N GLY A 169 8.95 0.38 6.26
CA GLY A 169 9.16 -0.94 5.70
C GLY A 169 9.53 -0.88 4.22
N ILE A 170 8.79 -0.12 3.40
CA ILE A 170 9.10 0.07 1.98
C ILE A 170 10.34 0.93 1.75
N ALA A 171 10.51 2.01 2.51
CA ALA A 171 11.67 2.89 2.37
C ALA A 171 12.98 2.13 2.66
N GLY A 172 12.98 1.23 3.65
CA GLY A 172 14.11 0.34 3.93
C GLY A 172 14.23 -0.81 2.93
N ALA A 173 13.12 -1.47 2.59
CA ALA A 173 13.15 -2.65 1.71
C ALA A 173 13.55 -2.33 0.26
N LEU A 174 13.25 -1.12 -0.24
CA LEU A 174 13.56 -0.73 -1.62
C LEU A 174 15.08 -0.75 -1.92
N PRO A 175 15.95 -0.03 -1.16
CA PRO A 175 17.40 -0.11 -1.34
C PRO A 175 17.94 -1.53 -1.18
N TRP A 176 17.56 -2.24 -0.12
CA TRP A 176 18.04 -3.59 0.15
C TRP A 176 17.62 -4.58 -0.95
N GLY A 177 16.37 -4.49 -1.41
CA GLY A 177 15.86 -5.33 -2.49
C GLY A 177 16.58 -5.06 -3.82
N ILE A 178 16.87 -3.80 -4.15
CA ILE A 178 17.66 -3.45 -5.34
C ILE A 178 19.08 -4.04 -5.24
N LEU A 179 19.74 -3.88 -4.10
CA LEU A 179 21.09 -4.43 -3.88
C LEU A 179 21.10 -5.97 -4.00
N LEU A 180 20.12 -6.65 -3.41
CA LEU A 180 19.96 -8.10 -3.50
C LEU A 180 19.66 -8.57 -4.93
N ALA A 181 18.83 -7.84 -5.68
CA ALA A 181 18.54 -8.14 -7.08
C ALA A 181 19.80 -8.03 -7.97
N LEU A 182 20.61 -6.99 -7.76
CA LEU A 182 21.89 -6.82 -8.45
C LEU A 182 22.90 -7.89 -8.01
N GLY A 183 22.96 -8.19 -6.71
CA GLY A 183 23.81 -9.24 -6.14
C GLY A 183 23.53 -10.62 -6.73
N ARG A 184 22.24 -10.98 -6.88
CA ARG A 184 21.80 -12.23 -7.54
C ARG A 184 22.22 -12.34 -9.01
N ARG A 185 22.48 -11.20 -9.68
CA ARG A 185 22.96 -11.14 -11.07
C ARG A 185 24.47 -10.97 -11.19
N SER A 186 25.19 -10.88 -10.06
CA SER A 186 26.64 -10.71 -10.05
C SER A 186 27.36 -11.90 -10.68
N LYS A 187 28.52 -11.63 -11.30
CA LYS A 187 29.46 -12.66 -11.77
C LYS A 187 30.24 -13.31 -10.62
N MET A 188 30.32 -12.64 -9.46
CA MET A 188 30.99 -13.18 -8.28
C MET A 188 30.13 -14.28 -7.64
N PRO A 189 30.61 -15.54 -7.56
CA PRO A 189 29.79 -16.67 -7.12
C PRO A 189 29.31 -16.50 -5.67
N ILE A 190 30.17 -15.99 -4.78
CA ILE A 190 29.83 -15.79 -3.35
C ILE A 190 28.66 -14.80 -3.20
N VAL A 191 28.76 -13.62 -3.82
CA VAL A 191 27.71 -12.58 -3.73
C VAL A 191 26.39 -13.09 -4.29
N ARG A 192 26.45 -13.80 -5.42
CA ARG A 192 25.29 -14.41 -6.06
C ARG A 192 24.62 -15.44 -5.16
N VAL A 193 25.40 -16.37 -4.60
CA VAL A 193 24.88 -17.45 -3.74
C VAL A 193 24.27 -16.88 -2.46
N LEU A 194 24.95 -15.94 -1.78
CA LEU A 194 24.42 -15.29 -0.59
C LEU A 194 23.09 -14.56 -0.88
N SER A 195 23.02 -13.83 -2.00
CA SER A 195 21.79 -13.13 -2.40
C SER A 195 20.66 -14.12 -2.72
N VAL A 196 20.96 -15.22 -3.42
CA VAL A 196 19.96 -16.26 -3.73
C VAL A 196 19.44 -16.91 -2.45
N ILE A 197 20.34 -17.37 -1.56
CA ILE A 197 19.95 -18.00 -0.30
C ILE A 197 19.06 -17.06 0.52
N PHE A 198 19.47 -15.80 0.66
CA PHE A 198 18.68 -14.80 1.37
C PHE A 198 17.27 -14.66 0.75
N ILE A 199 17.18 -14.41 -0.56
CA ILE A 199 15.88 -14.17 -1.22
C ILE A 199 14.98 -15.40 -1.11
N GLU A 200 15.48 -16.60 -1.39
CA GLU A 200 14.68 -17.82 -1.35
C GLU A 200 14.25 -18.18 0.08
N PHE A 201 15.13 -17.99 1.07
CA PHE A 201 14.79 -18.20 2.48
C PHE A 201 13.65 -17.29 2.93
N TRP A 202 13.79 -15.98 2.75
CA TRP A 202 12.80 -15.01 3.23
C TRP A 202 11.45 -15.11 2.51
N ARG A 203 11.44 -15.52 1.25
CA ARG A 203 10.19 -15.79 0.51
C ARG A 203 9.54 -17.12 0.88
N GLY A 204 10.31 -18.07 1.45
CA GLY A 204 9.82 -19.36 1.92
C GLY A 204 9.21 -19.32 3.33
N VAL A 205 9.47 -18.26 4.11
CA VAL A 205 9.01 -18.13 5.50
C VAL A 205 7.79 -17.20 5.57
N PRO A 206 6.71 -17.52 6.31
CA PRO A 206 5.60 -16.60 6.53
C PRO A 206 6.00 -15.35 7.35
N LEU A 207 5.51 -14.16 6.98
CA LEU A 207 5.81 -12.91 7.71
C LEU A 207 5.38 -12.97 9.18
N ILE A 208 4.27 -13.62 9.48
CA ILE A 208 3.80 -13.88 10.84
C ILE A 208 4.90 -14.54 11.71
N THR A 209 5.59 -15.54 11.16
CA THR A 209 6.68 -16.24 11.85
C THR A 209 7.88 -15.33 12.06
N VAL A 210 8.21 -14.49 11.08
CA VAL A 210 9.28 -13.48 11.20
C VAL A 210 8.98 -12.50 12.33
N LEU A 211 7.76 -11.97 12.39
CA LEU A 211 7.35 -11.04 13.43
C LEU A 211 7.42 -11.68 14.81
N PHE A 212 6.85 -12.89 14.95
CA PHE A 212 6.91 -13.66 16.19
C PHE A 212 8.35 -13.97 16.62
N MET A 213 9.20 -14.47 15.71
CA MET A 213 10.62 -14.74 16.00
C MET A 213 11.36 -13.48 16.42
N SER A 214 11.21 -12.39 15.67
CA SER A 214 11.91 -11.15 15.97
C SER A 214 11.44 -10.51 17.27
N SER A 215 10.18 -10.71 17.69
CA SER A 215 9.55 -10.00 18.82
C SER A 215 9.40 -10.83 20.10
N VAL A 216 9.33 -12.17 19.99
CA VAL A 216 9.13 -13.07 21.13
C VAL A 216 10.34 -13.98 21.36
N MET A 217 10.98 -14.51 20.31
CA MET A 217 12.09 -15.47 20.46
C MET A 217 13.45 -14.78 20.62
N LEU A 218 13.75 -13.76 19.81
CA LEU A 218 15.02 -13.01 19.89
C LEU A 218 15.39 -12.49 21.31
N PRO A 219 14.48 -11.91 22.11
CA PRO A 219 14.87 -11.36 23.41
C PRO A 219 15.17 -12.46 24.45
N LEU A 220 14.81 -13.72 24.20
CA LEU A 220 15.23 -14.87 25.03
C LEU A 220 16.73 -15.16 24.88
N PHE A 221 17.34 -14.74 23.77
CA PHE A 221 18.78 -14.86 23.52
C PHE A 221 19.55 -13.57 23.83
N MET A 222 18.86 -12.51 24.27
CA MET A 222 19.48 -11.24 24.65
C MET A 222 19.85 -11.27 26.13
N ALA A 223 20.92 -10.57 26.49
CA ALA A 223 21.33 -10.43 27.89
C ALA A 223 20.25 -9.69 28.69
N GLU A 224 20.03 -10.13 29.93
CA GLU A 224 19.09 -9.49 30.86
C GLU A 224 19.36 -7.98 30.94
N GLY A 225 18.32 -7.17 30.71
CA GLY A 225 18.41 -5.70 30.72
C GLY A 225 18.66 -5.04 29.35
N THR A 226 19.00 -5.79 28.29
CA THR A 226 19.12 -5.26 26.92
C THR A 226 17.86 -5.52 26.11
N THR A 227 16.82 -4.70 26.26
CA THR A 227 15.59 -4.84 25.47
C THR A 227 15.58 -3.83 24.32
N ILE A 228 15.62 -4.33 23.08
CA ILE A 228 15.33 -3.50 21.91
C ILE A 228 13.81 -3.31 21.83
N ASP A 229 13.41 -2.08 21.52
CA ASP A 229 12.02 -1.71 21.31
C ASP A 229 11.28 -2.63 20.31
N LYS A 230 10.02 -2.94 20.64
CA LYS A 230 9.19 -3.86 19.85
C LYS A 230 8.95 -3.37 18.43
N LEU A 231 8.72 -2.07 18.24
CA LEU A 231 8.49 -1.49 16.93
C LEU A 231 9.76 -1.58 16.07
N ILE A 232 10.93 -1.28 16.63
CA ILE A 232 12.20 -1.38 15.88
C ILE A 232 12.44 -2.82 15.38
N ARG A 233 12.22 -3.81 16.22
CA ARG A 233 12.40 -5.23 15.84
C ARG A 233 11.42 -5.66 14.76
N ALA A 234 10.15 -5.24 14.88
CA ALA A 234 9.15 -5.47 13.86
C ALA A 234 9.53 -4.81 12.53
N LEU A 235 10.00 -3.56 12.55
CA LEU A 235 10.44 -2.82 11.36
C LEU A 235 11.63 -3.52 10.68
N VAL A 236 12.63 -3.97 11.44
CA VAL A 236 13.76 -4.72 10.87
C VAL A 236 13.29 -6.02 10.21
N GLY A 237 12.43 -6.79 10.89
CA GLY A 237 11.86 -8.02 10.33
C GLY A 237 11.07 -7.77 9.04
N VAL A 238 10.24 -6.72 9.03
CA VAL A 238 9.47 -6.29 7.85
C VAL A 238 10.41 -5.85 6.71
N ILE A 239 11.45 -5.06 6.98
CA ILE A 239 12.41 -4.60 5.96
C ILE A 239 13.12 -5.79 5.32
N LEU A 240 13.61 -6.74 6.12
CA LEU A 240 14.31 -7.93 5.61
C LEU A 240 13.38 -8.80 4.77
N PHE A 241 12.20 -9.13 5.29
CA PHE A 241 11.20 -9.91 4.58
C PHE A 241 10.81 -9.26 3.25
N GLN A 242 10.44 -7.98 3.32
CA GLN A 242 9.95 -7.24 2.16
C GLN A 242 11.05 -6.98 1.11
N SER A 243 12.32 -6.85 1.54
CA SER A 243 13.44 -6.69 0.61
C SER A 243 13.58 -7.87 -0.35
N ALA A 244 13.24 -9.09 0.08
CA ALA A 244 13.27 -10.28 -0.78
C ALA A 244 12.19 -10.23 -1.87
N TYR A 245 10.98 -9.77 -1.55
CA TYR A 245 9.91 -9.59 -2.55
C TYR A 245 10.24 -8.46 -3.52
N VAL A 246 10.76 -7.34 -3.01
CA VAL A 246 11.23 -6.24 -3.86
C VAL A 246 12.35 -6.72 -4.78
N ALA A 247 13.31 -7.50 -4.27
CA ALA A 247 14.42 -8.02 -5.07
C ALA A 247 13.94 -8.83 -6.28
N GLU A 248 12.91 -9.66 -6.10
CA GLU A 248 12.34 -10.45 -7.18
C GLU A 248 11.58 -9.61 -8.20
N VAL A 249 10.83 -8.61 -7.75
CA VAL A 249 10.17 -7.65 -8.65
C VAL A 249 11.22 -6.91 -9.48
N VAL A 250 12.26 -6.36 -8.84
CA VAL A 250 13.35 -5.65 -9.53
C VAL A 250 14.11 -6.58 -10.49
N ARG A 251 14.37 -7.84 -10.09
CA ARG A 251 14.98 -8.85 -10.94
C ARG A 251 14.15 -9.12 -12.20
N GLY A 252 12.83 -9.24 -12.07
CA GLY A 252 11.91 -9.37 -13.20
C GLY A 252 12.01 -8.18 -14.17
N GLY A 253 12.14 -6.97 -13.63
CA GLY A 253 12.41 -5.75 -14.41
C GLY A 253 13.73 -5.80 -15.17
N LEU A 254 14.82 -6.15 -14.49
CA LEU A 254 16.15 -6.26 -15.10
C LEU A 254 16.19 -7.29 -16.24
N GLN A 255 15.39 -8.37 -16.15
CA GLN A 255 15.27 -9.39 -17.19
C GLN A 255 14.42 -8.94 -18.38
N ALA A 256 13.52 -7.99 -18.20
CA ALA A 256 12.67 -7.47 -19.26
C ALA A 256 13.39 -6.47 -20.18
N LEU A 257 14.58 -5.98 -19.81
CA LEU A 257 15.34 -5.07 -20.67
C LEU A 257 15.97 -5.79 -21.86
N PRO A 258 15.90 -5.22 -23.08
CA PRO A 258 16.64 -5.71 -24.24
C PRO A 258 18.16 -5.70 -23.99
N LYS A 259 18.85 -6.72 -24.49
CA LYS A 259 20.32 -6.83 -24.39
C LYS A 259 21.06 -5.63 -24.99
N GLY A 260 20.51 -5.03 -26.05
CA GLY A 260 21.09 -3.86 -26.72
C GLY A 260 21.34 -2.65 -25.80
N GLN A 261 20.59 -2.49 -24.70
CA GLN A 261 20.87 -1.43 -23.71
C GLN A 261 22.20 -1.66 -22.98
N TYR A 262 22.54 -2.92 -22.70
CA TYR A 262 23.82 -3.28 -22.10
C TYR A 262 24.96 -3.11 -23.10
N GLU A 263 24.78 -3.58 -24.33
CA GLU A 263 25.76 -3.48 -25.42
C GLU A 263 26.06 -2.01 -25.80
N ALA A 264 25.04 -1.15 -25.82
CA ALA A 264 25.21 0.28 -26.08
C ALA A 264 26.01 0.97 -24.95
N ALA A 265 25.75 0.63 -23.69
CA ALA A 265 26.51 1.17 -22.57
C ALA A 265 27.97 0.70 -22.59
N GLU A 266 28.21 -0.56 -22.96
CA GLU A 266 29.54 -1.13 -23.13
C GLU A 266 30.29 -0.48 -24.31
N SER A 267 29.59 -0.18 -25.42
CA SER A 267 30.14 0.54 -26.58
C SER A 267 30.59 1.96 -26.23
N LEU A 268 29.96 2.58 -25.22
CA LEU A 268 30.36 3.87 -24.65
C LEU A 268 31.43 3.75 -23.55
N ALA A 269 32.01 2.56 -23.36
CA ALA A 269 32.99 2.24 -22.32
C ALA A 269 32.53 2.63 -20.90
N LEU A 270 31.22 2.56 -20.63
CA LEU A 270 30.70 2.80 -19.29
C LEU A 270 31.05 1.63 -18.37
N GLY A 271 31.76 1.93 -17.29
CA GLY A 271 32.01 0.95 -16.22
C GLY A 271 30.70 0.47 -15.56
N TYR A 272 30.74 -0.70 -14.91
CA TYR A 272 29.56 -1.38 -14.35
C TYR A 272 28.64 -0.45 -13.53
N TRP A 273 29.20 0.33 -12.61
CA TRP A 273 28.42 1.23 -11.75
C TRP A 273 27.73 2.36 -12.53
N LYS A 274 28.39 2.89 -13.57
CA LYS A 274 27.79 3.90 -14.45
C LYS A 274 26.69 3.27 -15.30
N THR A 275 26.94 2.10 -15.88
CA THR A 275 25.96 1.34 -16.66
C THR A 275 24.71 1.03 -15.83
N GLN A 276 24.88 0.53 -14.60
CA GLN A 276 23.76 0.23 -13.71
C GLN A 276 23.02 1.52 -13.29
N GLY A 277 23.73 2.52 -12.77
CA GLY A 277 23.10 3.71 -12.19
C GLY A 277 22.47 4.66 -13.21
N LEU A 278 23.05 4.79 -14.40
CA LEU A 278 22.62 5.79 -15.39
C LEU A 278 21.73 5.21 -16.49
N VAL A 279 21.89 3.93 -16.84
CA VAL A 279 21.22 3.32 -17.99
C VAL A 279 20.22 2.25 -17.54
N ILE A 280 20.69 1.18 -16.91
CA ILE A 280 19.91 -0.04 -16.71
C ILE A 280 18.89 0.10 -15.58
N LEU A 281 19.32 0.50 -14.38
CA LEU A 281 18.46 0.52 -13.19
C LEU A 281 17.29 1.51 -13.31
N PRO A 282 17.45 2.76 -13.82
CA PRO A 282 16.32 3.66 -14.00
C PRO A 282 15.25 3.11 -14.94
N GLN A 283 15.67 2.44 -16.02
CA GLN A 283 14.76 1.79 -16.97
C GLN A 283 14.06 0.58 -16.35
N ALA A 284 14.80 -0.29 -15.65
CA ALA A 284 14.25 -1.46 -14.98
C ALA A 284 13.23 -1.07 -13.91
N LEU A 285 13.55 -0.09 -13.06
CA LEU A 285 12.65 0.40 -12.02
C LEU A 285 11.39 1.00 -12.61
N LYS A 286 11.48 1.71 -13.74
CA LYS A 286 10.31 2.23 -14.46
C LYS A 286 9.39 1.11 -14.99
N LEU A 287 9.96 0.01 -15.47
CA LEU A 287 9.19 -1.15 -15.95
C LEU A 287 8.45 -1.88 -14.82
N VAL A 288 9.01 -1.87 -13.61
CA VAL A 288 8.45 -2.63 -12.47
C VAL A 288 7.63 -1.79 -11.50
N ILE A 289 7.35 -0.52 -11.81
CA ILE A 289 6.47 0.34 -10.99
C ILE A 289 5.17 -0.39 -10.60
N PRO A 290 4.44 -1.07 -11.52
CA PRO A 290 3.21 -1.76 -11.14
C PRO A 290 3.45 -2.89 -10.13
N GLY A 291 4.53 -3.66 -10.32
CA GLY A 291 4.93 -4.72 -9.39
C GLY A 291 5.31 -4.18 -8.01
N LEU A 292 6.07 -3.08 -7.97
CA LEU A 292 6.46 -2.44 -6.71
C LEU A 292 5.25 -1.90 -5.95
N VAL A 293 4.27 -1.29 -6.63
CA VAL A 293 3.05 -0.82 -5.97
C VAL A 293 2.21 -1.99 -5.45
N ASN A 294 2.14 -3.11 -6.18
CA ASN A 294 1.47 -4.31 -5.66
C ASN A 294 2.14 -4.81 -4.37
N THR A 295 3.47 -4.81 -4.32
CA THR A 295 4.26 -5.16 -3.14
C THR A 295 4.06 -4.17 -1.98
N ILE A 296 3.90 -2.86 -2.26
CA ILE A 296 3.53 -1.84 -1.26
C ILE A 296 2.12 -2.11 -0.70
N ILE A 297 1.13 -2.40 -1.56
CA ILE A 297 -0.25 -2.69 -1.15
C ILE A 297 -0.30 -3.97 -0.30
N ALA A 298 0.48 -4.98 -0.66
CA ALA A 298 0.61 -6.20 0.14
C ALA A 298 1.14 -5.86 1.55
N LEU A 299 2.27 -5.14 1.64
CA LEU A 299 2.82 -4.77 2.94
C LEU A 299 1.83 -3.95 3.78
N PHE A 300 1.13 -3.01 3.17
CA PHE A 300 0.14 -2.19 3.88
C PHE A 300 -0.96 -3.02 4.54
N LYS A 301 -1.41 -4.10 3.90
CA LYS A 301 -2.36 -5.05 4.52
C LYS A 301 -1.69 -5.92 5.56
N ASP A 302 -0.47 -6.37 5.27
CA ASP A 302 0.31 -7.25 6.14
C ASP A 302 0.73 -6.57 7.46
N THR A 303 0.69 -5.23 7.55
CA THR A 303 0.91 -4.54 8.84
C THR A 303 -0.06 -5.00 9.90
N SER A 304 -1.26 -5.46 9.55
CA SER A 304 -2.25 -6.00 10.50
C SER A 304 -1.74 -7.21 11.29
N LEU A 305 -0.73 -7.93 10.79
CA LEU A 305 -0.11 -9.07 11.46
C LEU A 305 0.69 -8.67 12.71
N VAL A 306 1.01 -7.38 12.90
CA VAL A 306 1.73 -6.91 14.11
C VAL A 306 0.90 -7.04 15.38
N ILE A 307 -0.39 -7.35 15.27
CA ILE A 307 -1.22 -7.70 16.42
C ILE A 307 -0.63 -8.84 17.26
N ILE A 308 0.05 -9.80 16.62
CA ILE A 308 0.61 -11.00 17.28
C ILE A 308 1.72 -10.66 18.25
N ILE A 309 2.39 -9.53 18.03
CA ILE A 309 3.48 -9.04 18.89
C ILE A 309 3.00 -7.97 19.87
N GLY A 310 1.67 -7.73 19.91
CA GLY A 310 1.01 -6.81 20.82
C GLY A 310 1.15 -5.34 20.43
N LEU A 311 1.33 -5.04 19.15
CA LEU A 311 1.27 -3.68 18.61
C LEU A 311 -0.15 -3.40 18.09
N PHE A 312 -0.71 -2.25 18.49
CA PHE A 312 -2.09 -1.88 18.18
C PHE A 312 -2.15 -0.97 16.95
N ASP A 313 -1.96 -1.55 15.76
CA ASP A 313 -2.22 -0.90 14.46
C ASP A 313 -3.71 -0.59 14.22
N LEU A 314 -4.12 -0.14 13.03
CA LEU A 314 -5.52 0.17 12.74
C LEU A 314 -6.45 -1.02 13.01
N PHE A 315 -6.14 -2.19 12.46
CA PHE A 315 -7.01 -3.36 12.56
C PHE A 315 -7.13 -3.83 14.02
N SER A 316 -6.01 -3.90 14.72
CA SER A 316 -5.99 -4.31 16.13
C SER A 316 -6.58 -3.27 17.07
N SER A 317 -6.46 -1.97 16.78
CA SER A 317 -7.15 -0.91 17.53
C SER A 317 -8.67 -1.03 17.40
N VAL A 318 -9.16 -1.37 16.20
CA VAL A 318 -10.57 -1.68 15.97
C VAL A 318 -10.98 -2.93 16.73
N GLN A 319 -10.24 -4.04 16.59
CA GLN A 319 -10.56 -5.29 17.28
C GLN A 319 -10.58 -5.12 18.80
N GLN A 320 -9.67 -4.32 19.37
CA GLN A 320 -9.67 -4.01 20.79
C GLN A 320 -10.93 -3.24 21.22
N ALA A 321 -11.44 -2.34 20.39
CA ALA A 321 -12.66 -1.60 20.69
C ALA A 321 -13.93 -2.46 20.60
N THR A 322 -13.93 -3.55 19.81
CA THR A 322 -15.10 -4.43 19.69
C THR A 322 -15.31 -5.35 20.89
N VAL A 323 -14.24 -5.59 21.68
CA VAL A 323 -14.29 -6.39 22.92
C VAL A 323 -14.52 -5.55 24.17
N ASP A 324 -14.70 -4.24 24.04
CA ASP A 324 -15.00 -3.34 25.14
C ASP A 324 -16.42 -3.62 25.71
N PRO A 325 -16.55 -3.93 27.02
CA PRO A 325 -17.85 -4.13 27.67
C PRO A 325 -18.85 -2.99 27.45
N VAL A 326 -18.39 -1.74 27.34
CA VAL A 326 -19.25 -0.57 27.14
C VAL A 326 -19.92 -0.59 25.75
N TRP A 327 -19.21 -1.11 24.74
CA TRP A 327 -19.61 -1.07 23.32
C TRP A 327 -19.82 -2.47 22.70
N LEU A 328 -20.05 -3.52 23.52
CA LEU A 328 -20.32 -4.91 23.07
C LEU A 328 -21.29 -5.01 21.89
N GLY A 329 -20.99 -5.83 20.89
CA GLY A 329 -21.90 -6.06 19.76
C GLY A 329 -21.81 -5.02 18.63
N MET A 330 -20.93 -4.02 18.72
CA MET A 330 -20.61 -3.09 17.62
C MET A 330 -19.44 -3.58 16.75
N SER A 331 -19.26 -4.90 16.65
CA SER A 331 -18.13 -5.50 15.93
C SER A 331 -18.22 -5.31 14.42
N THR A 332 -19.43 -5.35 13.89
CA THR A 332 -19.68 -5.20 12.45
C THR A 332 -19.28 -3.81 11.97
N GLU A 333 -19.69 -2.77 12.69
CA GLU A 333 -19.35 -1.38 12.44
C GLU A 333 -17.84 -1.17 12.46
N GLY A 334 -17.16 -1.70 13.48
CA GLY A 334 -15.71 -1.65 13.60
C GLY A 334 -15.00 -2.25 12.38
N TYR A 335 -15.34 -3.50 12.01
CA TYR A 335 -14.71 -4.16 10.87
C TYR A 335 -15.07 -3.55 9.52
N VAL A 336 -16.30 -3.06 9.34
CA VAL A 336 -16.70 -2.30 8.14
C VAL A 336 -15.88 -1.02 8.04
N PHE A 337 -15.71 -0.28 9.13
CA PHE A 337 -14.86 0.90 9.16
C PHE A 337 -13.41 0.59 8.79
N ALA A 338 -12.81 -0.43 9.42
CA ALA A 338 -11.45 -0.88 9.10
C ALA A 338 -11.34 -1.26 7.61
N ALA A 339 -12.26 -2.07 7.10
CA ALA A 339 -12.30 -2.50 5.72
C ALA A 339 -12.41 -1.32 4.74
N LEU A 340 -13.25 -0.32 5.05
CA LEU A 340 -13.38 0.89 4.24
C LEU A 340 -12.06 1.68 4.21
N ILE A 341 -11.39 1.86 5.35
CA ILE A 341 -10.09 2.56 5.40
C ILE A 341 -9.04 1.79 4.59
N TYR A 342 -8.88 0.48 4.81
CA TYR A 342 -7.95 -0.34 4.02
C TYR A 342 -8.27 -0.28 2.53
N TRP A 343 -9.56 -0.33 2.17
CA TRP A 343 -10.01 -0.24 0.79
C TRP A 343 -9.69 1.12 0.17
N ILE A 344 -9.97 2.24 0.84
CA ILE A 344 -9.66 3.60 0.35
C ILE A 344 -8.17 3.72 0.04
N PHE A 345 -7.29 3.29 0.96
CA PHE A 345 -5.84 3.34 0.77
C PHE A 345 -5.38 2.43 -0.37
N CYS A 346 -5.81 1.15 -0.37
CA CYS A 346 -5.43 0.19 -1.40
C CYS A 346 -5.94 0.58 -2.78
N PHE A 347 -7.18 1.07 -2.87
CA PHE A 347 -7.79 1.57 -4.10
C PHE A 347 -7.04 2.80 -4.62
N SER A 348 -6.74 3.77 -3.74
CA SER A 348 -6.00 4.98 -4.11
C SER A 348 -4.60 4.64 -4.66
N MET A 349 -3.86 3.77 -3.97
CA MET A 349 -2.56 3.27 -4.44
C MET A 349 -2.65 2.52 -5.77
N SER A 350 -3.65 1.65 -5.93
CA SER A 350 -3.88 0.88 -7.16
C SER A 350 -4.23 1.79 -8.36
N ARG A 351 -5.14 2.76 -8.17
CA ARG A 351 -5.51 3.74 -9.20
C ARG A 351 -4.33 4.61 -9.61
N TYR A 352 -3.54 5.04 -8.63
CA TYR A 352 -2.32 5.80 -8.88
C TYR A 352 -1.27 4.98 -9.64
N SER A 353 -1.12 3.69 -9.32
CA SER A 353 -0.27 2.74 -10.09
C SER A 353 -0.67 2.66 -11.56
N GLN A 354 -1.97 2.46 -11.84
CA GLN A 354 -2.49 2.41 -13.22
C GLN A 354 -2.27 3.73 -13.97
N TYR A 355 -2.38 4.86 -13.28
CA TYR A 355 -2.07 6.17 -13.86
C TYR A 355 -0.58 6.29 -14.20
N LEU A 356 0.31 5.88 -13.29
CA LEU A 356 1.76 5.88 -13.53
C LEU A 356 2.14 4.95 -14.68
N GLU A 357 1.56 3.76 -14.74
CA GLU A 357 1.76 2.81 -15.83
C GLU A 357 1.42 3.45 -17.18
N LYS A 358 0.23 4.04 -17.32
CA LYS A 358 -0.18 4.74 -18.56
C LYS A 358 0.74 5.90 -18.91
N ARG A 359 1.19 6.68 -17.92
CA ARG A 359 2.10 7.82 -18.13
C ARG A 359 3.49 7.38 -18.58
N PHE A 360 3.97 6.25 -18.08
CA PHE A 360 5.31 5.73 -18.34
C PHE A 360 5.38 4.72 -19.48
N ASN A 361 4.24 4.26 -20.00
CA ASN A 361 4.11 3.42 -21.18
C ASN A 361 4.40 4.21 -22.48
N THR A 362 5.64 4.68 -22.60
CA THR A 362 6.22 5.18 -23.84
C THR A 362 6.98 4.02 -24.49
N GLY A 363 6.33 3.32 -25.43
CA GLY A 363 7.06 2.54 -26.46
C GLY A 363 6.83 1.03 -26.56
N ARG A 364 5.76 0.43 -26.03
CA ARG A 364 5.36 -0.93 -26.46
C ARG A 364 4.51 -0.85 -27.73
N THR A 365 5.11 -0.51 -28.85
CA THR A 365 4.67 -1.08 -30.13
C THR A 365 5.35 -2.44 -30.22
N PRO A 366 4.62 -3.56 -30.05
CA PRO A 366 5.19 -4.85 -30.42
C PRO A 366 5.52 -4.78 -31.91
N HIS A 367 6.81 -4.88 -32.23
CA HIS A 367 7.24 -5.23 -33.57
C HIS A 367 7.10 -6.74 -33.77
#